data_AF-A0A5D6VDN4-F1
#
_entry.id   AF-A0A5D6VDN4-F1
#
_cell.length_a   1.000
_cell.length_b   1.000
_cell.length_c   1.000
_cell.angle_alpha   90.00
_cell.angle_beta   90.00
_cell.angle_gamma   90.00
#
_symmetry.space_group_name_H-M   'P 1'
#
loop_
_entity.id
_entity.type
_entity.pdbx_description
1 polymer ?
#
loop_
_entity_poly.entity_id
_entity_poly.type
_entity_poly.pdbx_seq_one_letter_code
_entity_poly.pdbx_strand_id
1 'polypeptide(L)'
;MNIVFDLNLDHSFAEEIRQQHEAREAHELISDLEDKIGAAISGIVSLHGVLPAVGDRLEVEDQWVVISVRSFGRDGSVWLAAKRFEAS
;
A
#
# COMPACT_ATOMS: atom_id res chain seq x y z
N MET A 1 -2.36 10.29 18.07
CA MET A 1 -1.09 9.52 17.99
C MET A 1 -0.68 9.57 16.53
N ASN A 2 0.53 10.06 16.22
CA ASN A 2 1.01 10.11 14.84
C ASN A 2 1.96 8.94 14.63
N ILE A 3 1.53 7.94 13.85
CA ILE A 3 2.39 6.84 13.43
C ILE A 3 2.93 7.20 12.05
N VAL A 4 4.25 7.28 11.90
CA VAL A 4 4.92 7.53 10.62
C VAL A 4 5.10 6.20 9.90
N PHE A 5 4.68 6.12 8.64
CA PHE A 5 4.86 4.95 7.81
C PHE A 5 5.17 5.33 6.37
N ASP A 6 5.91 4.45 5.71
CA ASP A 6 6.14 4.45 4.26
C ASP A 6 5.37 3.28 3.65
N LEU A 7 4.92 3.45 2.41
CA LEU A 7 4.15 2.44 1.70
C LEU A 7 4.67 2.29 0.27
N ASN A 8 4.80 1.05 -0.16
CA ASN A 8 4.99 0.70 -1.56
C ASN A 8 4.01 -0.37 -2.02
N LEU A 9 3.85 -0.50 -3.33
CA LEU A 9 3.29 -1.73 -3.88
C LEU A 9 4.26 -2.89 -3.69
N ASP A 10 3.70 -4.07 -3.48
CA ASP A 10 4.43 -5.32 -3.57
C ASP A 10 5.11 -5.43 -4.94
N HIS A 11 6.31 -6.01 -4.97
CA HIS A 11 7.10 -6.10 -6.18
C HIS A 11 6.34 -6.78 -7.33
N SER A 12 5.64 -7.89 -7.07
CA SER A 12 4.91 -8.58 -8.14
C SER A 12 3.78 -7.73 -8.69
N PHE A 13 3.07 -7.02 -7.80
CA PHE A 13 1.97 -6.15 -8.19
C PHE A 13 2.44 -4.94 -9.00
N ALA A 14 3.56 -4.32 -8.60
CA ALA A 14 4.16 -3.23 -9.36
C ALA A 14 4.68 -3.71 -10.73
N GLU A 15 5.24 -4.91 -10.81
CA GLU A 15 5.69 -5.50 -12.09
C GLU A 15 4.53 -5.82 -13.03
N GLU A 16 3.39 -6.30 -12.53
CA GLU A 16 2.19 -6.52 -13.35
C GLU A 16 1.74 -5.23 -14.03
N ILE A 17 1.77 -4.10 -13.31
CA ILE A 17 1.43 -2.78 -13.87
C ILE A 17 2.48 -2.38 -14.93
N ARG A 18 3.77 -2.55 -14.63
CA ARG A 18 4.86 -2.23 -15.59
C ARG A 18 4.80 -3.05 -16.87
N GLN A 19 4.28 -4.27 -16.82
CA GLN A 19 4.13 -5.12 -18.01
C GLN A 19 2.94 -4.73 -18.89
N GLN A 20 1.97 -4.00 -18.36
CA GLN A 20 0.73 -3.63 -19.05
C GLN A 20 0.74 -2.22 -19.63
N HIS A 21 1.64 -1.35 -19.18
CA HIS A 21 1.68 0.07 -19.52
C HIS A 21 3.08 0.51 -19.97
N GLU A 22 3.17 1.62 -20.70
CA GLU A 22 4.47 2.24 -20.99
C GLU A 22 5.13 2.75 -19.71
N ALA A 23 6.47 2.86 -19.69
CA ALA A 23 7.24 3.13 -18.48
C ALA A 23 6.78 4.38 -17.69
N ARG A 24 6.44 5.48 -18.39
CA ARG A 24 5.95 6.71 -17.74
C ARG A 24 4.57 6.51 -17.13
N GLU A 25 3.66 5.90 -17.88
CA GLU A 25 2.29 5.64 -17.43
C GLU A 25 2.27 4.65 -16.26
N ALA A 26 3.08 3.59 -16.33
CA ALA A 26 3.23 2.64 -15.24
C ALA A 26 3.72 3.30 -13.95
N HIS A 27 4.69 4.23 -14.05
CA HIS A 27 5.18 4.97 -12.90
C HIS A 27 4.10 5.85 -12.27
N GLU A 28 3.33 6.57 -13.09
CA GLU A 28 2.20 7.40 -12.65
C GLU A 28 1.13 6.55 -11.96
N LEU A 29 0.72 5.43 -12.56
CA LEU A 29 -0.27 4.52 -11.98
C LEU A 29 0.18 3.90 -10.66
N ILE A 30 1.46 3.52 -10.55
CA ILE A 30 2.01 2.97 -9.30
C ILE A 30 2.01 4.05 -8.22
N SER A 31 2.51 5.25 -8.52
CA SER A 31 2.57 6.36 -7.56
C SER A 31 1.17 6.75 -7.07
N ASP A 32 0.23 6.89 -8.01
CA ASP A 32 -1.16 7.23 -7.68
C ASP A 32 -1.80 6.16 -6.78
N LEU A 33 -1.50 4.89 -7.03
CA LEU A 33 -2.04 3.80 -6.23
C LEU A 33 -1.40 3.76 -4.83
N GLU A 34 -0.10 3.96 -4.72
CA GLU A 34 0.60 4.08 -3.43
C GLU A 34 0.03 5.26 -2.61
N ASP A 35 -0.21 6.41 -3.23
CA ASP A 35 -0.80 7.58 -2.57
C ASP A 35 -2.22 7.29 -2.07
N LYS A 36 -3.06 6.64 -2.88
CA LYS A 36 -4.43 6.28 -2.50
C LYS A 36 -4.47 5.30 -1.34
N ILE A 37 -3.65 4.26 -1.38
CA ILE A 37 -3.57 3.29 -0.28
C ILE A 37 -2.99 3.97 0.98
N GLY A 38 -1.97 4.82 0.83
CA GLY A 38 -1.38 5.60 1.92
C GLY A 38 -2.41 6.53 2.58
N ALA A 39 -3.27 7.17 1.79
CA ALA A 39 -4.36 7.99 2.30
C ALA A 39 -5.39 7.16 3.09
N ALA A 40 -5.78 5.99 2.57
CA ALA A 40 -6.69 5.07 3.27
C ALA A 40 -6.12 4.59 4.61
N ILE A 41 -4.84 4.19 4.65
CA ILE A 41 -4.14 3.80 5.89
C ILE A 41 -4.07 4.97 6.86
N SER A 42 -3.75 6.18 6.37
CA SER A 42 -3.71 7.39 7.21
C SER A 42 -5.07 7.67 7.84
N GLY A 43 -6.16 7.45 7.11
CA GLY A 43 -7.52 7.53 7.63
C GLY A 43 -7.77 6.55 8.79
N ILE A 44 -7.38 5.29 8.63
CA ILE A 44 -7.50 4.26 9.68
C ILE A 44 -6.66 4.63 10.91
N VAL A 45 -5.42 5.07 10.73
CA VAL A 45 -4.53 5.50 11.83
C VAL A 45 -5.14 6.69 12.56
N SER A 46 -5.71 7.65 11.84
CA SER A 46 -6.37 8.82 12.42
C SER A 46 -7.58 8.45 13.26
N LEU A 47 -8.42 7.54 12.75
CA LEU A 47 -9.68 7.13 13.40
C LEU A 47 -9.49 6.15 14.55
N HIS A 48 -8.58 5.19 14.39
CA HIS A 48 -8.45 4.04 15.30
C HIS A 48 -7.12 4.00 16.05
N GLY A 49 -6.13 4.80 15.65
CA GLY A 49 -4.80 4.79 16.26
C GLY A 49 -4.04 3.49 16.01
N VAL A 50 -4.39 2.72 14.98
CA VAL A 50 -3.70 1.46 14.66
C VAL A 50 -3.25 1.47 13.20
N LEU A 51 -2.08 0.88 12.96
CA LEU A 51 -1.65 0.54 11.61
C LEU A 51 -2.18 -0.84 11.24
N PRO A 52 -2.64 -1.03 9.99
CA PRO A 52 -2.95 -2.35 9.46
C PRO A 52 -1.78 -3.34 9.65
N ALA A 53 -2.14 -4.59 9.92
CA ALA A 53 -1.24 -5.72 10.01
C ALA A 53 -1.15 -6.45 8.66
N VAL A 54 -0.15 -7.33 8.54
CA VAL A 54 -0.05 -8.23 7.38
C VAL A 54 -1.30 -9.11 7.33
N GLY A 55 -1.92 -9.20 6.15
CA GLY A 55 -3.16 -9.94 5.92
C GLY A 55 -4.43 -9.09 6.05
N ASP A 56 -4.33 -7.88 6.63
CA ASP A 56 -5.46 -6.95 6.66
C ASP A 56 -5.78 -6.46 5.25
N ARG A 57 -7.08 -6.35 4.98
CA ARG A 57 -7.61 -5.91 3.69
C ARG A 57 -8.07 -4.46 3.79
N LEU A 58 -7.80 -3.72 2.73
CA LEU A 58 -8.16 -2.32 2.60
C LEU A 58 -8.94 -2.14 1.32
N GLU A 59 -10.09 -1.49 1.43
CA GLU A 59 -10.84 -1.03 0.27
C GLU A 59 -10.26 0.34 -0.14
N VAL A 60 -9.79 0.43 -1.37
CA VAL A 60 -9.22 1.64 -1.94
C VAL A 60 -9.92 1.90 -3.26
N GLU A 61 -10.78 2.91 -3.26
CA GLU A 61 -11.72 3.17 -4.36
C GLU A 61 -12.58 1.93 -4.64
N ASP A 62 -12.45 1.34 -5.83
CA ASP A 62 -13.24 0.19 -6.28
C ASP A 62 -12.45 -1.14 -6.26
N GLN A 63 -11.30 -1.16 -5.58
CA GLN A 63 -10.47 -2.37 -5.47
C GLN A 63 -10.07 -2.68 -4.03
N TRP A 64 -9.85 -3.97 -3.78
CA TRP A 64 -9.32 -4.45 -2.53
C TRP A 64 -7.82 -4.69 -2.66
N VAL A 65 -7.07 -4.22 -1.68
CA VAL A 65 -5.65 -4.55 -1.50
C VAL A 65 -5.47 -5.26 -0.15
N VAL A 66 -4.36 -5.98 -0.02
CA VAL A 66 -3.96 -6.63 1.22
C VAL A 66 -2.55 -6.20 1.58
N ILE A 67 -2.32 -5.90 2.86
CA ILE A 67 -0.96 -5.66 3.35
C ILE A 67 -0.19 -6.98 3.30
N SER A 68 0.81 -7.08 2.43
CA SER A 68 1.62 -8.28 2.26
C SER A 68 2.87 -8.27 3.14
N VAL A 69 3.41 -7.08 3.45
CA VAL A 69 4.63 -6.93 4.24
C VAL A 69 4.46 -5.81 5.25
N ARG A 70 5.04 -6.02 6.43
CA ARG A 70 5.30 -5.00 7.42
C ARG A 70 6.72 -5.15 7.96
N SER A 71 7.51 -4.10 7.85
CA SER A 71 8.89 -4.03 8.33
C SER A 71 9.12 -2.73 9.10
N PHE A 72 10.31 -2.59 9.67
CA PHE A 72 10.69 -1.43 10.49
C PHE A 72 12.05 -0.88 10.04
N GLY A 73 12.10 0.41 9.78
CA GLY A 73 13.34 1.15 9.56
C GLY A 73 14.13 1.29 10.86
N ARG A 74 15.44 1.57 10.75
CA ARG A 74 16.31 1.80 11.91
C ARG A 74 15.95 3.07 12.70
N ASP A 75 15.27 4.01 12.05
CA ASP A 75 14.74 5.24 12.61
C ASP A 75 13.37 5.07 13.28
N GLY A 76 12.81 3.84 13.26
CA GLY A 76 11.50 3.53 13.82
C GLY A 76 10.33 3.76 12.85
N SER A 77 10.59 4.13 11.60
CA SER A 77 9.58 4.17 10.54
C SER A 77 8.98 2.78 10.31
N VAL A 78 7.67 2.70 10.04
CA VAL A 78 7.03 1.44 9.64
C VAL A 78 6.97 1.40 8.12
N TRP A 79 7.47 0.32 7.52
CA TRP A 79 7.42 0.10 6.08
C TRP A 79 6.33 -0.91 5.78
N LEU A 80 5.41 -0.56 4.89
CA LEU A 80 4.32 -1.41 4.45
C LEU A 80 4.46 -1.72 2.96
N ALA A 81 4.08 -2.94 2.58
CA ALA A 81 3.82 -3.26 1.18
C ALA A 81 2.38 -3.74 1.02
N ALA A 82 1.73 -3.30 -0.05
CA ALA A 82 0.38 -3.72 -0.40
C ALA A 82 0.37 -4.44 -1.75
N LYS A 83 -0.36 -5.56 -1.83
CA LYS A 83 -0.61 -6.28 -3.08
C LYS A 83 -2.10 -6.29 -3.39
N ARG A 84 -2.44 -6.54 -4.66
CA ARG A 84 -3.82 -6.76 -5.09
C ARG A 84 -4.45 -7.90 -4.28
N PHE A 85 -5.69 -7.71 -3.86
CA PHE A 85 -6.47 -8.80 -3.28
C PHE A 85 -6.99 -9.72 -4.39
N GLU A 86 -6.62 -10.99 -4.32
CA GLU A 86 -7.13 -12.04 -5.21
C GLU A 86 -8.21 -12.83 -4.46
N ALA A 87 -9.47 -12.70 -4.86
CA ALA A 87 -10.55 -13.55 -4.38
C ALA A 87 -10.30 -14.97 -4.92
N SER A 88 -10.10 -15.92 -4.00
CA SER A 88 -9.91 -17.34 -4.31
C SER A 88 -11.25 -18.07 -4.46
#